data_AF-A0A431TW81-F1
#
_entry.id   AF-A0A431TW81-F1
#
_cell.length_a   1.000
_cell.length_b   1.000
_cell.length_c   1.000
_cell.angle_alpha   90.00
_cell.angle_beta   90.00
_cell.angle_gamma   90.00
#
_symmetry.space_group_name_H-M   'P 1'
#
loop_
_entity.id
_entity.type
_entity.pdbx_description
1 polymer ?
#
loop_
_entity_poly.entity_id
_entity_poly.type
_entity_poly.pdbx_seq_one_letter_code
_entity_poly.pdbx_strand_id
1 'polypeptide(L)'
;MGTTKKAPRYIIADEQQNPKETVMAVTAEELLPELDDSLCSCCGEPLAWHEAACVEPAAISVAAEPAPALLGGAAAAAYAYQVGQPVQPAFALRAHKIIWRGQLKERHPRTGWVHRINVYRLDDGHWDCYREDELQAA
;
A
#
# COMPACT_ATOMS: atom_id res chain seq x y z
N MET A 1 51.35 33.82 -5.58
CA MET A 1 50.42 34.97 -5.71
C MET A 1 49.14 34.44 -6.33
N GLY A 2 48.03 34.51 -5.59
CA GLY A 2 46.78 33.82 -5.90
C GLY A 2 45.93 34.54 -6.94
N THR A 3 45.27 33.78 -7.80
CA THR A 3 44.27 34.28 -8.75
C THR A 3 42.88 34.09 -8.16
N THR A 4 42.29 35.19 -7.69
CA THR A 4 40.93 35.22 -7.14
C THR A 4 39.92 35.17 -8.29
N LYS A 5 39.24 34.04 -8.47
CA LYS A 5 38.12 33.92 -9.41
C LYS A 5 36.91 34.68 -8.86
N LYS A 6 36.52 35.77 -9.54
CA LYS A 6 35.30 36.54 -9.29
C LYS A 6 34.09 35.70 -9.70
N ALA A 7 33.25 35.30 -8.74
CA ALA A 7 31.95 34.69 -9.02
C ALA A 7 30.91 35.79 -9.31
N PRO A 8 29.99 35.62 -10.28
CA PRO A 8 28.90 36.55 -10.51
C PRO A 8 27.83 36.44 -9.42
N ARG A 9 27.52 37.57 -8.79
CA ARG A 9 26.42 37.74 -7.84
C ARG A 9 25.10 37.79 -8.63
N TYR A 10 24.24 36.79 -8.49
CA TYR A 10 22.84 36.91 -8.87
C TYR A 10 22.11 37.68 -7.77
N ILE A 11 21.55 38.83 -8.14
CA ILE A 11 20.59 39.60 -7.33
C ILE A 11 19.22 38.98 -7.62
N ILE A 12 18.60 38.35 -6.63
CA ILE A 12 17.17 38.02 -6.67
C ILE A 12 16.45 39.26 -6.17
N ALA A 13 15.69 39.89 -7.05
CA ALA A 13 14.79 40.98 -6.69
C ALA A 13 13.69 40.43 -5.79
N ASP A 14 13.58 41.02 -4.62
CA ASP A 14 12.45 40.94 -3.72
C ASP A 14 11.28 41.69 -4.36
N GLU A 15 10.22 40.98 -4.74
CA GLU A 15 8.95 41.60 -5.13
C GLU A 15 7.86 41.12 -4.17
N GLN A 16 7.85 41.74 -2.99
CA GLN A 16 6.65 41.85 -2.17
C GLN A 16 5.59 42.68 -2.91
N GLN A 17 4.43 42.07 -3.21
CA GLN A 17 3.16 42.79 -3.27
C GLN A 17 1.96 41.86 -3.02
N ASN A 18 1.45 41.94 -1.79
CA ASN A 18 0.06 41.66 -1.38
C ASN A 18 -0.64 43.04 -1.28
N PRO A 19 -1.99 43.25 -1.33
CA PRO A 19 -3.10 42.30 -1.36
C PRO A 19 -4.24 42.64 -2.34
N LYS A 20 -5.08 41.64 -2.66
CA LYS A 20 -6.51 41.89 -2.88
C LYS A 20 -7.33 40.62 -2.64
N GLU A 21 -8.12 40.70 -1.58
CA GLU A 21 -9.23 39.80 -1.27
C GLU A 21 -10.13 39.60 -2.48
N THR A 22 -10.37 38.35 -2.84
CA THR A 22 -11.72 37.86 -3.14
C THR A 22 -11.77 36.45 -2.60
N VAL A 23 -12.27 36.36 -1.37
CA VAL A 23 -12.60 35.12 -0.69
C VAL A 23 -13.78 34.51 -1.43
N MET A 24 -13.50 33.62 -2.38
CA MET A 24 -14.40 32.50 -2.60
C MET A 24 -13.86 31.37 -1.74
N ALA A 25 -14.41 31.28 -0.52
CA ALA A 25 -14.36 30.09 0.28
C ALA A 25 -15.11 29.00 -0.51
N VAL A 26 -14.41 28.32 -1.41
CA VAL A 26 -14.82 27.01 -1.88
C VAL A 26 -14.40 26.08 -0.76
N THR A 27 -15.35 25.78 0.11
CA THR A 27 -15.25 24.70 1.08
C THR A 27 -14.82 23.44 0.32
N ALA A 28 -13.55 23.08 0.45
CA ALA A 28 -12.96 21.85 -0.07
C ALA A 28 -13.42 20.64 0.75
N GLU A 29 -14.71 20.56 1.04
CA GLU A 29 -15.36 19.52 1.85
C GLU A 29 -16.49 18.80 1.10
N GLU A 30 -16.70 19.07 -0.20
CA GLU A 30 -17.85 18.51 -0.92
C GLU A 30 -17.50 17.94 -2.30
N LEU A 31 -16.50 17.03 -2.38
CA LEU A 31 -16.33 16.16 -3.56
C LEU A 31 -15.35 15.00 -3.34
N LEU A 32 -15.27 14.45 -2.11
CA LEU A 32 -14.87 13.06 -1.99
C LEU A 32 -16.14 12.24 -2.24
N PRO A 33 -16.24 11.44 -3.32
CA PRO A 33 -17.30 10.44 -3.36
C PRO A 33 -17.13 9.63 -2.08
N GLU A 34 -18.18 9.55 -1.27
CA GLU A 34 -18.20 8.66 -0.11
C GLU A 34 -17.82 7.29 -0.65
N LEU A 35 -16.56 6.90 -0.43
CA LEU A 35 -16.11 5.56 -0.76
C LEU A 35 -16.93 4.71 0.19
N ASP A 36 -17.95 4.08 -0.37
CA ASP A 36 -18.80 3.13 0.30
C ASP A 36 -17.88 2.01 0.85
N ASP A 37 -17.39 2.21 2.08
CA ASP A 37 -16.65 1.24 2.90
C ASP A 37 -17.59 0.12 3.38
N SER A 38 -18.76 0.00 2.74
CA SER A 38 -19.67 -1.11 2.91
C SER A 38 -18.92 -2.41 2.66
N LEU A 39 -18.69 -3.16 3.73
CA LEU A 39 -18.04 -4.46 3.68
C LEU A 39 -19.07 -5.53 3.34
N CYS A 40 -18.71 -6.44 2.44
CA CYS A 40 -19.49 -7.60 2.11
C CYS A 40 -19.67 -8.48 3.35
N SER A 41 -20.92 -8.77 3.74
CA SER A 41 -21.21 -9.59 4.92
C SER A 41 -20.78 -11.05 4.78
N CYS A 42 -20.47 -11.53 3.57
CA CYS A 42 -20.01 -12.89 3.32
C CYS A 42 -18.49 -13.06 3.49
N CYS A 43 -17.69 -12.05 3.14
CA CYS A 43 -16.22 -12.17 3.12
C CYS A 43 -15.47 -11.02 3.84
N GLY A 44 -16.17 -9.98 4.28
CA GLY A 44 -15.59 -8.84 4.99
C GLY A 44 -14.81 -7.87 4.09
N GLU A 45 -14.88 -8.01 2.77
CA GLU A 45 -14.17 -7.15 1.80
C GLU A 45 -15.03 -5.98 1.32
N PRO A 46 -14.44 -4.85 0.86
CA PRO A 46 -15.21 -3.72 0.35
C PRO A 46 -16.11 -4.13 -0.83
N LEU A 47 -17.40 -3.79 -0.80
CA LEU A 47 -18.38 -4.11 -1.84
C LEU A 47 -17.98 -3.54 -3.20
N ALA A 48 -17.30 -2.39 -3.23
CA ALA A 48 -16.74 -1.79 -4.44
C ALA A 48 -15.73 -2.70 -5.16
N TRP A 49 -15.24 -3.77 -4.51
CA TRP A 49 -14.24 -4.69 -5.07
C TRP A 49 -14.86 -5.96 -5.68
N HIS A 50 -16.17 -6.10 -5.56
CA HIS A 50 -16.92 -7.21 -6.12
C HIS A 50 -17.42 -6.85 -7.53
N GLU A 51 -16.84 -7.47 -8.56
CA GLU A 51 -17.39 -7.41 -9.92
C GLU A 51 -18.65 -8.31 -10.06
N ALA A 52 -18.85 -9.24 -9.13
CA ALA A 52 -20.00 -10.14 -9.05
C ALA A 52 -20.44 -10.37 -7.59
N ALA A 53 -21.70 -10.76 -7.38
CA ALA A 53 -22.24 -11.05 -6.06
C ALA A 53 -21.38 -12.10 -5.32
N CYS A 54 -21.08 -11.85 -4.05
CA CYS A 54 -20.33 -12.80 -3.25
C CYS A 54 -21.14 -14.09 -3.08
N VAL A 55 -20.53 -15.23 -3.42
CA VAL A 55 -21.14 -16.54 -3.22
C VAL A 55 -20.55 -17.13 -1.94
N GLU A 56 -21.39 -17.42 -0.96
CA GLU A 56 -20.95 -18.13 0.24
C GLU A 56 -20.33 -19.47 -0.16
N PRO A 57 -19.12 -19.81 0.34
CA PRO A 57 -18.56 -21.12 0.07
C PRO A 57 -19.42 -22.15 0.79
N ALA A 58 -20.22 -22.89 0.02
CA ALA A 58 -20.93 -24.06 0.52
C ALA A 58 -19.91 -25.02 1.15
N ALA A 59 -20.06 -25.28 2.44
CA ALA A 59 -19.20 -26.18 3.20
C ALA A 59 -19.31 -27.61 2.65
N ILE A 60 -18.34 -28.01 1.81
CA ILE A 60 -18.20 -29.39 1.35
C ILE A 60 -17.24 -30.09 2.31
N SER A 61 -17.78 -30.89 3.24
CA SER A 61 -17.00 -31.87 4.02
C SER A 61 -16.73 -33.08 3.13
N VAL A 62 -15.50 -33.28 2.68
CA VAL A 62 -15.04 -34.55 2.09
C VAL A 62 -13.69 -34.95 2.66
N ALA A 63 -13.62 -36.23 3.02
CA ALA A 63 -12.55 -36.92 3.72
C ALA A 63 -11.21 -36.95 2.98
N ALA A 64 -10.18 -37.20 3.80
CA ALA A 64 -8.74 -37.20 3.52
C ALA A 64 -8.25 -37.96 2.25
N GLU A 65 -7.39 -37.29 1.50
CA GLU A 65 -6.24 -37.86 0.75
C GLU A 65 -5.18 -36.75 0.54
N PRO A 66 -3.87 -36.94 0.79
CA PRO A 66 -2.88 -35.87 0.71
C PRO A 66 -2.36 -35.69 -0.72
N ALA A 67 -3.00 -34.80 -1.48
CA ALA A 67 -2.51 -34.25 -2.75
C ALA A 67 -2.55 -32.71 -2.67
N PRO A 68 -1.66 -32.00 -3.40
CA PRO A 68 -1.11 -30.71 -2.99
C PRO A 68 -2.21 -29.67 -2.79
N ALA A 69 -2.14 -28.98 -1.65
CA ALA A 69 -3.07 -27.95 -1.22
C ALA A 69 -3.27 -26.86 -2.28
N LEU A 70 -4.27 -27.04 -3.14
CA LEU A 70 -4.94 -25.97 -3.86
C LEU A 70 -6.16 -25.53 -3.03
N LEU A 71 -5.91 -25.12 -1.79
CA LEU A 71 -6.88 -24.39 -0.99
C LEU A 71 -6.73 -22.90 -1.34
N GLY A 72 -7.34 -22.53 -2.47
CA GLY A 72 -7.45 -21.14 -2.93
C GLY A 72 -8.81 -20.52 -2.61
N GLY A 73 -9.51 -20.99 -1.58
CA GLY A 73 -10.55 -20.18 -0.96
C GLY A 73 -9.85 -19.03 -0.26
N ALA A 74 -9.85 -17.85 -0.88
CA ALA A 74 -9.20 -16.66 -0.36
C ALA A 74 -9.92 -16.22 0.93
N ALA A 75 -9.61 -16.89 2.04
CA ALA A 75 -9.57 -16.23 3.32
C ALA A 75 -8.81 -14.93 3.09
N ALA A 76 -9.43 -13.78 3.43
CA ALA A 76 -8.81 -12.46 3.32
C ALA A 76 -7.33 -12.61 3.69
N ALA A 77 -6.44 -12.48 2.70
CA ALA A 77 -5.08 -13.03 2.83
C ALA A 77 -4.45 -12.45 4.08
N ALA A 78 -4.32 -13.30 5.11
CA ALA A 78 -3.93 -12.83 6.42
C ALA A 78 -2.50 -12.29 6.30
N TYR A 79 -2.30 -11.04 6.68
CA TYR A 79 -0.96 -10.47 6.74
C TYR A 79 -0.12 -11.27 7.73
N ALA A 80 1.03 -11.80 7.30
CA ALA A 80 1.95 -12.49 8.19
C ALA A 80 2.52 -11.55 9.27
N TYR A 81 2.61 -10.25 8.98
CA TYR A 81 3.19 -9.25 9.88
C TYR A 81 2.21 -8.14 10.24
N GLN A 82 2.31 -7.66 11.48
CA GLN A 82 1.46 -6.59 12.01
C GLN A 82 2.14 -5.21 11.93
N VAL A 83 1.35 -4.14 11.85
CA VAL A 83 1.86 -2.78 11.98
C VAL A 83 2.50 -2.61 13.36
N GLY A 84 3.69 -2.01 13.41
CA GLY A 84 4.54 -1.86 14.59
C GLY A 84 5.50 -3.02 14.84
N GLN A 85 5.31 -4.16 14.16
CA GLN A 85 6.20 -5.32 14.30
C GLN A 85 7.58 -5.01 13.70
N PRO A 86 8.68 -5.35 14.40
CA PRO A 86 10.02 -5.27 13.84
C PRO A 86 10.23 -6.40 12.82
N VAL A 87 10.64 -6.03 11.62
CA VAL A 87 10.99 -6.95 10.53
C VAL A 87 12.28 -6.49 9.86
N GLN A 88 13.00 -7.43 9.28
CA GLN A 88 14.24 -7.17 8.57
C GLN A 88 14.05 -7.49 7.07
N PRO A 89 14.28 -6.53 6.17
CA PRO A 89 14.36 -6.81 4.74
C PRO A 89 15.50 -7.76 4.43
N ALA A 90 15.31 -8.69 3.49
CA ALA A 90 16.32 -9.66 3.08
C ALA A 90 17.65 -9.01 2.62
N PHE A 91 17.59 -7.79 2.07
CA PHE A 91 18.75 -7.04 1.59
C PHE A 91 19.38 -6.11 2.64
N ALA A 92 18.75 -5.95 3.81
CA ALA A 92 19.19 -5.01 4.84
C ALA A 92 19.69 -5.77 6.07
N LEU A 93 20.69 -5.20 6.76
CA LEU A 93 21.25 -5.76 8.00
C LEU A 93 20.53 -5.27 9.27
N ARG A 94 19.50 -4.42 9.13
CA ARG A 94 18.83 -3.76 10.24
C ARG A 94 17.33 -4.04 10.21
N ALA A 95 16.76 -4.27 11.39
CA ALA A 95 15.32 -4.36 11.58
C ALA A 95 14.66 -2.97 11.58
N HIS A 96 13.51 -2.89 10.93
CA HIS A 96 12.65 -1.72 10.84
C HIS A 96 11.22 -2.09 11.24
N LYS A 97 10.45 -1.11 11.73
CA LYS A 97 9.05 -1.35 12.07
C LYS A 97 8.18 -1.22 10.84
N ILE A 98 7.16 -2.06 10.74
CA ILE A 98 6.10 -1.89 9.74
C ILE A 98 5.25 -0.69 10.14
N ILE A 99 5.07 0.27 9.24
CA ILE A 99 4.21 1.45 9.45
C ILE A 99 2.90 1.38 8.68
N TRP A 100 2.84 0.54 7.65
CA TRP A 100 1.64 0.36 6.83
C TRP A 100 1.62 -1.02 6.19
N ARG A 101 0.41 -1.50 5.89
CA ARG A 101 0.14 -2.76 5.20
C ARG A 101 -0.96 -2.56 4.15
N GLY A 102 -0.88 -3.31 3.06
CA GLY A 102 -1.91 -3.30 2.03
C GLY A 102 -1.80 -4.49 1.09
N GLN A 103 -2.71 -4.55 0.12
CA GLN A 103 -2.71 -5.58 -0.90
C GLN A 103 -2.58 -4.95 -2.28
N LEU A 104 -1.73 -5.55 -3.12
CA LEU A 104 -1.60 -5.18 -4.53
C LEU A 104 -2.13 -6.31 -5.42
N LYS A 105 -2.73 -5.93 -6.55
CA LYS A 105 -3.09 -6.86 -7.62
C LYS A 105 -1.89 -7.03 -8.53
N GLU A 106 -1.32 -8.23 -8.60
CA GLU A 106 -0.21 -8.56 -9.48
C GLU A 106 -0.59 -9.65 -10.47
N ARG A 107 -0.09 -9.55 -11.70
CA ARG A 107 -0.25 -10.58 -12.73
C ARG A 107 0.90 -11.57 -12.65
N HIS A 108 0.58 -12.85 -12.47
CA HIS A 108 1.57 -13.92 -12.46
C HIS A 108 2.26 -14.01 -13.84
N PRO A 109 3.61 -14.01 -13.92
CA PRO A 109 4.33 -13.88 -15.19
C PRO A 109 4.12 -15.08 -16.13
N ARG A 110 3.99 -16.30 -15.59
CA ARG A 110 3.81 -17.52 -16.38
C ARG A 110 2.37 -17.76 -16.86
N THR A 111 1.38 -17.58 -16.01
CA THR A 111 -0.02 -17.94 -16.27
C THR A 111 -0.87 -16.75 -16.71
N GLY A 112 -0.38 -15.53 -16.48
CA GLY A 112 -1.13 -14.31 -16.73
C GLY A 112 -2.29 -14.08 -15.77
N TRP A 113 -2.46 -14.89 -14.72
CA TRP A 113 -3.56 -14.72 -13.77
C TRP A 113 -3.29 -13.57 -12.80
N VAL A 114 -4.32 -12.81 -12.47
CA VAL A 114 -4.22 -11.75 -11.47
C VAL A 114 -4.46 -12.35 -10.10
N HIS A 115 -3.57 -12.07 -9.17
CA HIS A 115 -3.64 -12.52 -7.77
C HIS A 115 -3.31 -11.35 -6.85
N ARG A 116 -3.69 -11.49 -5.58
CA ARG A 116 -3.43 -10.48 -4.55
C ARG A 116 -2.16 -10.84 -3.80
N ILE A 117 -1.28 -9.87 -3.61
CA ILE A 117 -0.05 -9.99 -2.83
C ILE A 117 -0.12 -9.05 -1.63
N ASN A 118 0.27 -9.53 -0.45
CA ASN A 118 0.42 -8.71 0.74
C ASN A 118 1.71 -7.90 0.64
N VAL A 119 1.61 -6.61 0.93
CA VAL A 119 2.74 -5.68 0.94
C VAL A 119 2.78 -4.85 2.21
N TYR A 120 3.99 -4.42 2.57
CA TYR A 120 4.31 -3.77 3.82
C TYR A 120 5.21 -2.57 3.56
N ARG A 121 4.98 -1.47 4.27
CA ARG A 121 5.89 -0.31 4.26
C ARG A 121 6.62 -0.23 5.60
N LEU A 122 7.91 0.06 5.54
CA LEU A 122 8.78 0.11 6.73
C LEU A 122 9.10 1.55 7.12
N ASP A 123 9.48 1.73 8.39
CA ASP A 123 10.04 2.96 8.95
C ASP A 123 11.56 3.02 8.72
N ASP A 124 11.97 2.98 7.45
CA ASP A 124 13.36 3.03 7.03
C ASP A 124 13.70 4.29 6.21
N GLY A 125 12.70 5.16 6.01
CA GLY A 125 12.82 6.38 5.22
C GLY A 125 12.54 6.20 3.72
N HIS A 126 12.29 4.98 3.25
CA HIS A 126 11.92 4.72 1.87
C HIS A 126 10.40 4.75 1.67
N TRP A 127 10.00 4.99 0.42
CA TRP A 127 8.59 4.99 0.00
C TRP A 127 8.14 3.68 -0.63
N ASP A 128 9.09 2.77 -0.85
CA ASP A 128 8.80 1.47 -1.45
C ASP A 128 8.04 0.55 -0.49
N CYS A 129 7.25 -0.34 -1.08
CA CYS A 129 6.58 -1.41 -0.36
C CYS A 129 7.32 -2.72 -0.59
N TYR A 130 7.44 -3.50 0.47
CA TYR A 130 8.07 -4.82 0.49
C TYR A 130 7.01 -5.89 0.46
N ARG A 131 7.28 -6.98 -0.26
CA ARG A 131 6.46 -8.18 -0.23
C ARG A 131 6.74 -8.99 1.03
N GLU A 132 5.84 -9.90 1.33
CA GLU A 132 5.98 -10.80 2.48
C GLU A 132 7.25 -11.67 2.41
N ASP A 133 7.61 -12.16 1.22
CA ASP A 133 8.78 -13.00 0.98
C ASP A 133 10.12 -12.23 1.06
N GLU A 134 10.07 -10.91 1.00
CA GLU A 134 11.24 -10.03 1.12
C GLU A 134 11.54 -9.65 2.58
N LEU A 135 10.66 -10.03 3.52
CA LEU A 135 10.74 -9.67 4.92
C LEU A 135 10.91 -10.90 5.80
N GLN A 136 11.67 -10.73 6.88
CA GLN A 136 11.85 -11.73 7.92
C GLN A 136 11.54 -11.10 9.28
N ALA A 137 10.96 -11.89 10.19
CA ALA A 137 10.82 -11.45 11.57
C ALA A 137 12.22 -11.26 12.20
N ALA A 138 12.41 -10.15 12.90
CA ALA A 138 13.66 -9.82 13.59
C ALA A 138 13.72 -10.34 15.02
#